data_AF-Q924I9-F1
#
_entry.id   AF-Q924I9-F1
#
_cell.length_a   1.000
_cell.length_b   1.000
_cell.length_c   1.000
_cell.angle_alpha   90.00
_cell.angle_beta   90.00
_cell.angle_gamma   90.00
#
_symmetry.space_group_name_H-M   'P 1'
#
loop_
_entity.id
_entity.type
_entity.pdbx_description
1 polymer ?
#
loop_
_entity_poly.entity_id
_entity_poly.type
_entity_poly.pdbx_seq_one_letter_code
_entity_poly.pdbx_strand_id
1 'polypeptide(L)'
;AIEQAMKSHEILSISDPQTLAHVLTAGLQSSLNDPRLIISYEPSTLEPPRPSLAATNLTKEELLARLQKNIRHEVLEGNVGYLRVDDLPGQEVLSKLGGFLVAHVWKQLMGTSALVLDLRYCAGGHVSGIPYVISYLHPGNTVLHVDTIYDRPSNTTTEIWTLPQVLGERYSADKDVVVLTSGRTGGVAEDIAYILKQMRRAIVVGERTEGGALDLQKLRIGQSNFFLTVPVSRSLGPLGGGSQTWEGSGVLPCVGTPAEQALEKALAILTLRSALPGVVRRLQEALQDYYTLVDRVPALLHHLASMDYTSVVSEEDLVTSLNAGLQAVSEDPRLLVRAVGPKETPSGPEAEADDPPVATSEVPSDEAGREALVDSVFQVSVLPGNVGYMRFDRFADASVLG
;
A
#
# COMPACT_ATOMS: atom_id res chain seq x y z
N ALA A 1 39.96 7.35 4.74
CA ALA A 1 39.16 6.74 5.81
C ALA A 1 39.81 5.46 6.37
N ILE A 2 39.82 4.32 5.64
CA ILE A 2 40.38 3.04 6.15
C ILE A 2 41.85 3.18 6.58
N GLU A 3 42.70 3.79 5.75
CA GLU A 3 44.12 4.00 6.10
C GLU A 3 44.33 4.89 7.33
N GLN A 4 43.40 5.79 7.63
CA GLN A 4 43.45 6.63 8.83
C GLN A 4 43.02 5.85 10.07
N ALA A 5 41.98 5.00 9.95
CA ALA A 5 41.57 4.10 11.02
C ALA A 5 42.70 3.13 11.42
N MET A 6 43.45 2.61 10.45
CA MET A 6 44.62 1.75 10.70
C MET A 6 45.75 2.44 11.49
N LYS A 7 45.81 3.77 11.47
CA LYS A 7 46.83 4.58 12.18
C LYS A 7 46.30 5.21 13.48
N SER A 8 45.03 5.00 13.81
CA SER A 8 44.41 5.57 15.01
C SER A 8 44.99 4.94 16.27
N HIS A 9 45.63 5.77 17.11
CA HIS A 9 46.20 5.32 18.37
C HIS A 9 45.12 4.82 19.34
N GLU A 10 43.92 5.41 19.28
CA GLU A 10 42.77 4.98 20.08
C GLU A 10 42.36 3.55 19.71
N ILE A 11 42.21 3.24 18.41
CA ILE A 11 41.85 1.89 17.95
C ILE A 11 42.94 0.89 18.31
N LEU A 12 44.21 1.25 18.13
CA LEU A 12 45.36 0.40 18.44
C LEU A 12 45.52 0.12 19.94
N SER A 13 44.92 0.95 20.81
CA SER A 13 44.97 0.77 22.27
C SER A 13 43.90 -0.19 22.82
N ILE A 14 42.92 -0.59 22.00
CA ILE A 14 41.82 -1.47 22.42
C ILE A 14 42.34 -2.90 22.60
N SER A 15 42.27 -3.42 23.83
CA SER A 15 42.69 -4.79 24.17
C SER A 15 41.53 -5.80 24.20
N ASP A 16 40.30 -5.33 24.41
CA ASP A 16 39.10 -6.18 24.43
C ASP A 16 38.57 -6.40 23.01
N PRO A 17 38.52 -7.65 22.50
CA PRO A 17 38.18 -7.90 21.11
C PRO A 17 36.70 -7.62 20.78
N GLN A 18 35.79 -7.75 21.74
CA GLN A 18 34.41 -7.35 21.57
C GLN A 18 34.30 -5.83 21.42
N THR A 19 35.00 -5.06 22.24
CA THR A 19 35.07 -3.59 22.12
C THR A 19 35.65 -3.18 20.77
N LEU A 20 36.71 -3.86 20.30
CA LEU A 20 37.29 -3.60 18.98
C LEU A 20 36.27 -3.83 17.85
N ALA A 21 35.52 -4.94 17.91
CA ALA A 21 34.46 -5.24 16.94
C ALA A 21 33.38 -4.15 16.89
N HIS A 22 32.91 -3.68 18.05
CA HIS A 22 31.92 -2.60 18.12
C HIS A 22 32.44 -1.27 17.56
N VAL A 23 33.67 -0.87 17.91
CA VAL A 23 34.27 0.38 17.42
C VAL A 23 34.46 0.33 15.90
N LEU A 24 34.95 -0.79 15.37
CA LEU A 24 35.11 -0.96 13.93
C LEU A 24 33.76 -0.97 13.20
N THR A 25 32.74 -1.62 13.78
CA THR A 25 31.37 -1.61 13.23
C THR A 25 30.83 -0.19 13.18
N ALA A 26 30.87 0.56 14.29
CA ALA A 26 30.36 1.92 14.35
C ALA A 26 31.06 2.83 13.33
N GLY A 27 32.40 2.75 13.22
CA GLY A 27 33.16 3.53 12.26
C GLY A 27 32.85 3.18 10.79
N LEU A 28 32.60 1.89 10.51
CA LEU A 28 32.26 1.42 9.16
C LEU A 28 30.85 1.88 8.77
N GLN A 29 29.87 1.68 9.66
CA GLN A 29 28.48 2.08 9.47
C GLN A 29 28.34 3.60 9.34
N SER A 30 29.04 4.39 10.16
CA SER A 30 28.98 5.86 10.06
C SER A 30 29.62 6.39 8.78
N SER A 31 30.66 5.73 8.28
CA SER A 31 31.38 6.17 7.07
C SER A 31 30.65 5.80 5.78
N LEU A 32 29.96 4.66 5.77
CA LEU A 32 29.29 4.12 4.58
C LEU A 32 27.77 4.30 4.60
N ASN A 33 27.21 4.70 5.75
CA ASN A 33 25.78 4.79 5.99
C ASN A 33 25.03 3.48 5.65
N ASP A 34 25.67 2.34 5.92
CA ASP A 34 25.10 1.01 5.70
C ASP A 34 25.09 0.23 7.03
N PRO A 35 23.93 0.12 7.71
CA PRO A 35 23.82 -0.57 9.00
C PRO A 35 24.00 -2.09 8.89
N ARG A 36 24.01 -2.65 7.67
CA ARG A 36 24.14 -4.09 7.42
C ARG A 36 25.59 -4.57 7.50
N LEU A 37 26.55 -3.64 7.44
CA LEU A 37 27.96 -3.92 7.65
C LEU A 37 28.23 -4.07 9.14
N ILE A 38 28.60 -5.28 9.56
CA ILE A 38 28.84 -5.60 10.98
C ILE A 38 30.16 -6.37 11.09
N ILE A 39 31.00 -5.94 12.03
CA ILE A 39 32.17 -6.71 12.47
C ILE A 39 31.83 -7.33 13.82
N SER A 40 31.93 -8.64 13.92
CA SER A 40 31.69 -9.38 15.17
C SER A 40 32.93 -10.15 15.61
N TYR A 41 33.04 -10.41 16.91
CA TYR A 41 34.05 -11.29 17.49
C TYR A 41 33.37 -12.53 18.09
N GLU A 42 33.70 -13.69 17.56
CA GLU A 42 33.07 -14.97 17.88
C GLU A 42 34.13 -16.02 18.20
N PRO A 43 34.47 -16.18 19.50
CA PRO A 43 35.58 -17.03 19.94
C PRO A 43 35.26 -18.53 19.94
N SER A 44 33.99 -18.90 19.80
CA SER A 44 33.54 -20.29 19.80
C SER A 44 34.00 -21.02 18.54
N THR A 45 34.45 -22.28 18.73
CA THR A 45 34.82 -23.23 17.70
C THR A 45 33.81 -23.20 16.56
N LEU A 46 34.31 -23.07 15.32
CA LEU A 46 33.58 -23.31 14.08
C LEU A 46 32.40 -24.25 14.35
N GLU A 47 31.19 -23.71 14.55
CA GLU A 47 30.06 -24.45 14.01
C GLU A 47 30.45 -24.56 12.54
N PRO A 48 30.68 -25.78 12.00
CA PRO A 48 30.81 -25.90 10.55
C PRO A 48 29.66 -25.09 9.99
N PRO A 49 29.88 -24.25 8.94
CA PRO A 49 28.80 -23.45 8.38
C PRO A 49 27.63 -24.39 8.34
N ARG A 50 26.57 -24.12 9.15
CA ARG A 50 25.39 -24.97 9.14
C ARG A 50 25.16 -25.11 7.66
N PRO A 51 25.18 -26.34 7.09
CA PRO A 51 24.76 -26.46 5.72
C PRO A 51 23.48 -25.63 5.73
N SER A 52 23.44 -24.55 4.93
CA SER A 52 22.12 -24.21 4.40
C SER A 52 21.71 -25.58 3.89
N LEU A 53 20.69 -26.17 4.52
CA LEU A 53 20.19 -27.47 4.13
C LEU A 53 19.82 -27.22 2.70
N ALA A 54 20.77 -27.44 1.81
CA ALA A 54 20.65 -27.14 0.43
C ALA A 54 19.48 -28.04 0.09
N ALA A 55 18.41 -27.43 -0.41
CA ALA A 55 17.17 -28.14 -0.67
C ALA A 55 17.41 -29.40 -1.53
N THR A 56 18.58 -29.49 -2.17
CA THR A 56 19.20 -30.64 -2.81
C THR A 56 19.23 -31.93 -2.00
N ASN A 57 19.34 -31.89 -0.66
CA ASN A 57 19.45 -33.12 0.16
C ASN A 57 18.17 -33.50 0.91
N LEU A 58 17.10 -32.71 0.79
CA LEU A 58 15.82 -33.01 1.43
C LEU A 58 14.97 -33.92 0.55
N THR A 59 14.32 -34.90 1.18
CA THR A 59 13.29 -35.72 0.55
C THR A 59 12.07 -34.87 0.17
N LYS A 60 11.25 -35.40 -0.74
CA LYS A 60 10.03 -34.70 -1.18
C LYS A 60 9.07 -34.45 0.00
N GLU A 61 9.00 -35.40 0.92
CA GLU A 61 8.17 -35.38 2.12
C GLU A 61 8.63 -34.29 3.10
N GLU A 62 9.94 -34.15 3.31
CA GLU A 62 10.51 -33.09 4.15
C GLU A 62 10.28 -31.70 3.56
N LEU A 63 10.47 -31.55 2.24
CA LEU A 63 10.17 -30.31 1.53
C LEU A 63 8.68 -29.95 1.64
N LEU A 64 7.79 -30.94 1.52
CA LEU A 64 6.36 -30.74 1.67
C LEU A 64 5.99 -30.30 3.09
N ALA A 65 6.54 -30.96 4.11
CA ALA A 65 6.30 -30.60 5.51
C ALA A 65 6.78 -29.17 5.82
N ARG A 66 7.92 -28.76 5.25
CA ARG A 66 8.41 -27.37 5.36
C ARG A 66 7.46 -26.38 4.69
N LEU A 67 6.98 -26.68 3.48
CA LEU A 67 6.00 -25.81 2.80
C LEU A 67 4.69 -25.70 3.59
N GLN A 68 4.17 -26.80 4.13
CA GLN A 68 2.94 -26.80 4.95
C GLN A 68 3.07 -25.98 6.24
N LYS A 69 4.29 -25.89 6.79
CA LYS A 69 4.57 -25.03 7.96
C LYS A 69 4.62 -23.55 7.58
N ASN A 70 5.19 -23.24 6.41
CA ASN A 70 5.52 -21.87 6.00
C ASN A 70 4.45 -21.22 5.12
N ILE A 71 3.51 -21.99 4.56
CA ILE A 71 2.42 -21.49 3.72
C ILE A 71 1.09 -21.83 4.37
N ARG A 72 0.26 -20.80 4.58
CA ARG A 72 -1.12 -20.96 5.04
C ARG A 72 -2.04 -20.27 4.05
N HIS A 73 -3.19 -20.88 3.79
CA HIS A 73 -4.20 -20.26 2.94
C HIS A 73 -5.59 -20.46 3.52
N GLU A 74 -6.46 -19.50 3.24
CA GLU A 74 -7.86 -19.49 3.68
C GLU A 74 -8.69 -18.66 2.69
N VAL A 75 -10.00 -18.91 2.63
CA VAL A 75 -10.96 -17.98 2.03
C VAL A 75 -11.73 -17.34 3.17
N LEU A 76 -11.47 -16.06 3.39
CA LEU A 76 -12.08 -15.25 4.44
C LEU A 76 -13.52 -14.87 4.06
N GLU A 77 -14.26 -14.34 5.05
CA GLU A 77 -15.56 -13.72 4.83
C GLU A 77 -15.49 -12.65 3.73
N GLY A 78 -16.57 -12.51 2.95
CA GLY A 78 -16.58 -11.63 1.77
C GLY A 78 -15.88 -12.22 0.54
N ASN A 79 -15.55 -13.52 0.54
CA ASN A 79 -14.88 -14.20 -0.56
C ASN A 79 -13.51 -13.60 -0.88
N VAL A 80 -12.73 -13.27 0.15
CA VAL A 80 -11.36 -12.77 0.03
C VAL A 80 -10.38 -13.90 0.26
N GLY A 81 -9.51 -14.17 -0.70
CA GLY A 81 -8.43 -15.13 -0.55
C GLY A 81 -7.36 -14.57 0.38
N TYR A 82 -6.87 -15.40 1.29
CA TYR A 82 -5.76 -15.08 2.16
C TYR A 82 -4.65 -16.10 1.94
N LEU A 83 -3.45 -15.62 1.63
CA LEU A 83 -2.25 -16.44 1.44
C LEU A 83 -1.13 -15.85 2.30
N ARG A 84 -0.73 -16.58 3.34
CA ARG A 84 0.41 -16.24 4.17
C ARG A 84 1.62 -17.07 3.75
N VAL A 85 2.76 -16.41 3.61
CA VAL A 85 4.05 -17.03 3.29
C VAL A 85 5.08 -16.52 4.27
N ASP A 86 5.70 -17.43 5.03
CA ASP A 86 6.70 -17.11 6.05
C ASP A 86 8.15 -17.31 5.55
N ASP A 87 8.34 -18.02 4.44
CA ASP A 87 9.63 -18.29 3.79
C ASP A 87 9.42 -18.58 2.30
N LEU A 88 10.04 -17.78 1.41
CA LEU A 88 9.82 -17.93 -0.04
C LEU A 88 10.61 -19.13 -0.61
N PRO A 89 9.93 -20.15 -1.17
CA PRO A 89 10.62 -21.29 -1.77
C PRO A 89 11.36 -20.89 -3.06
N GLY A 90 12.55 -21.43 -3.25
CA GLY A 90 13.31 -21.26 -4.49
C GLY A 90 12.82 -22.15 -5.63
N GLN A 91 13.35 -21.89 -6.83
CA GLN A 91 13.05 -22.64 -8.05
C GLN A 91 13.20 -24.17 -7.87
N GLU A 92 14.21 -24.64 -7.13
CA GLU A 92 14.41 -26.07 -6.91
C GLU A 92 13.20 -26.72 -6.23
N VAL A 93 12.70 -26.09 -5.16
CA VAL A 93 11.52 -26.57 -4.42
C VAL A 93 10.27 -26.44 -5.28
N LEU A 94 10.12 -25.30 -5.97
CA LEU A 94 8.96 -25.03 -6.82
C LEU A 94 8.89 -25.95 -8.05
N SER A 95 10.02 -26.38 -8.60
CA SER A 95 10.04 -27.36 -9.70
C SER A 95 9.55 -28.75 -9.26
N LYS A 96 9.84 -29.15 -8.02
CA LYS A 96 9.45 -30.45 -7.46
C LYS A 96 8.01 -30.47 -6.92
N LEU A 97 7.57 -29.36 -6.31
CA LEU A 97 6.32 -29.27 -5.55
C LEU A 97 5.31 -28.25 -6.09
N GLY A 98 5.62 -27.56 -7.19
CA GLY A 98 4.75 -26.54 -7.79
C GLY A 98 3.36 -27.10 -8.15
N GLY A 99 3.30 -28.30 -8.72
CA GLY A 99 2.00 -28.95 -9.02
C GLY A 99 1.16 -29.23 -7.77
N PHE A 100 1.81 -29.56 -6.64
CA PHE A 100 1.12 -29.73 -5.37
C PHE A 100 0.55 -28.40 -4.88
N LEU A 101 1.35 -27.34 -4.87
CA LEU A 101 0.93 -25.99 -4.45
C LEU A 101 -0.19 -25.47 -5.34
N VAL A 102 -0.11 -25.68 -6.65
CA VAL A 102 -1.17 -25.26 -7.58
C VAL A 102 -2.49 -25.98 -7.27
N ALA A 103 -2.46 -27.31 -7.12
CA ALA A 103 -3.66 -28.09 -6.91
C ALA A 103 -4.32 -27.85 -5.54
N HIS A 104 -3.53 -27.66 -4.48
CA HIS A 104 -4.01 -27.66 -3.09
C HIS A 104 -4.07 -26.27 -2.45
N VAL A 105 -3.33 -25.29 -2.97
CA VAL A 105 -3.32 -23.91 -2.43
C VAL A 105 -3.89 -22.96 -3.47
N TRP A 106 -3.23 -22.83 -4.62
CA TRP A 106 -3.58 -21.79 -5.58
C TRP A 106 -4.98 -21.94 -6.16
N LYS A 107 -5.36 -23.16 -6.55
CA LYS A 107 -6.69 -23.46 -7.10
C LYS A 107 -7.83 -23.06 -6.17
N GLN A 108 -7.62 -23.14 -4.85
CA GLN A 108 -8.63 -22.75 -3.86
C GLN A 108 -8.83 -21.23 -3.83
N LEU A 109 -7.76 -20.46 -4.08
CA LEU A 109 -7.79 -19.00 -4.06
C LEU A 109 -8.29 -18.41 -5.38
N MET A 110 -8.28 -19.15 -6.48
CA MET A 110 -8.70 -18.63 -7.80
C MET A 110 -10.16 -18.18 -7.86
N GLY A 111 -11.06 -18.77 -7.05
CA GLY A 111 -12.48 -18.42 -6.98
C GLY A 111 -12.78 -17.13 -6.19
N THR A 112 -11.79 -16.56 -5.53
CA THR A 112 -11.95 -15.40 -4.64
C THR A 112 -12.13 -14.11 -5.42
N SER A 113 -12.74 -13.09 -4.81
CA SER A 113 -12.96 -11.77 -5.41
C SER A 113 -11.73 -10.86 -5.33
N ALA A 114 -10.90 -11.06 -4.30
CA ALA A 114 -9.65 -10.35 -4.07
C ALA A 114 -8.68 -11.25 -3.27
N LEU A 115 -7.40 -10.88 -3.26
CA LEU A 115 -6.33 -11.63 -2.60
C LEU A 115 -5.57 -10.75 -1.60
N VAL A 116 -5.36 -11.27 -0.39
CA VAL A 116 -4.41 -10.75 0.59
C VAL A 116 -3.20 -11.68 0.63
N LEU A 117 -2.03 -11.17 0.24
CA LEU A 117 -0.73 -11.82 0.39
C LEU A 117 -0.07 -11.32 1.68
N ASP A 118 -0.04 -12.15 2.72
CA ASP A 118 0.55 -11.80 4.01
C ASP A 118 2.04 -12.17 4.07
N LEU A 119 2.90 -11.16 4.07
CA LEU A 119 4.36 -11.26 4.20
C LEU A 119 4.87 -10.70 5.54
N ARG A 120 3.97 -10.39 6.50
CA ARG A 120 4.34 -9.80 7.81
C ARG A 120 5.32 -10.65 8.62
N TYR A 121 5.43 -11.94 8.32
CA TYR A 121 6.28 -12.89 9.03
C TYR A 121 7.41 -13.43 8.14
N CYS A 122 7.55 -12.92 6.93
CA CYS A 122 8.50 -13.41 5.95
C CYS A 122 9.84 -12.67 6.06
N ALA A 123 10.79 -13.27 6.76
CA ALA A 123 12.14 -12.71 6.95
C ALA A 123 13.19 -13.35 6.02
N GLY A 124 12.77 -14.24 5.12
CA GLY A 124 13.69 -15.03 4.30
C GLY A 124 13.06 -15.51 3.01
N GLY A 125 13.90 -16.17 2.22
CA GLY A 125 13.49 -16.73 0.95
C GLY A 125 14.64 -16.91 -0.02
N HIS A 126 14.32 -17.48 -1.18
CA HIS A 126 15.26 -17.60 -2.27
C HIS A 126 14.86 -16.70 -3.43
N VAL A 127 15.82 -15.91 -3.92
CA VAL A 127 15.66 -15.02 -5.09
C VAL A 127 15.03 -15.72 -6.29
N SER A 128 15.40 -16.98 -6.54
CA SER A 128 14.84 -17.77 -7.65
C SER A 128 13.35 -18.07 -7.53
N GLY A 129 12.71 -17.79 -6.39
CA GLY A 129 11.27 -17.85 -6.19
C GLY A 129 10.51 -16.61 -6.67
N ILE A 130 11.18 -15.45 -6.79
CA ILE A 130 10.54 -14.17 -7.17
C ILE A 130 9.80 -14.28 -8.51
N PRO A 131 10.40 -14.81 -9.60
CA PRO A 131 9.70 -14.97 -10.89
C PRO A 131 8.36 -15.69 -10.75
N TYR A 132 8.28 -16.71 -9.90
CA TYR A 132 7.06 -17.52 -9.75
C TYR A 132 5.95 -16.69 -9.14
N VAL A 133 6.18 -16.06 -7.98
CA VAL A 133 5.15 -15.26 -7.29
C VAL A 133 4.67 -14.10 -8.17
N ILE A 134 5.61 -13.34 -8.75
CA ILE A 134 5.24 -12.20 -9.57
C ILE A 134 4.48 -12.64 -10.83
N SER A 135 4.80 -13.80 -11.42
CA SER A 135 4.08 -14.30 -12.58
C SER A 135 2.63 -14.67 -12.28
N TYR A 136 2.33 -15.29 -11.15
CA TYR A 136 0.93 -15.59 -10.79
C TYR A 136 0.10 -14.32 -10.55
N LEU A 137 0.74 -13.20 -10.19
CA LEU A 137 0.08 -11.93 -9.95
C LEU A 137 0.20 -10.95 -11.14
N HIS A 138 1.03 -11.23 -12.13
CA HIS A 138 1.09 -10.50 -13.39
C HIS A 138 0.15 -11.17 -14.40
N PRO A 139 -1.05 -10.63 -14.67
CA PRO A 139 -2.09 -11.30 -15.45
C PRO A 139 -1.78 -11.30 -16.96
N GLY A 140 -0.85 -10.45 -17.41
CA GLY A 140 -0.43 -10.37 -18.79
C GLY A 140 0.30 -11.63 -19.25
N ASN A 141 0.13 -11.96 -20.53
CA ASN A 141 0.96 -12.96 -21.23
C ASN A 141 2.29 -12.36 -21.72
N THR A 142 2.54 -11.08 -21.45
CA THR A 142 3.81 -10.41 -21.73
C THR A 142 4.83 -10.76 -20.66
N VAL A 143 6.03 -11.14 -21.09
CA VAL A 143 7.17 -11.26 -20.20
C VAL A 143 7.62 -9.86 -19.79
N LEU A 144 7.82 -9.65 -18.49
CA LEU A 144 8.17 -8.38 -17.88
C LEU A 144 9.47 -8.54 -17.11
N HIS A 145 10.43 -7.63 -17.33
CA HIS A 145 11.62 -7.50 -16.50
C HIS A 145 11.22 -6.83 -15.19
N VAL A 146 11.39 -7.52 -14.07
CA VAL A 146 10.92 -7.04 -12.76
C VAL A 146 12.05 -6.60 -11.84
N ASP A 147 13.23 -7.20 -11.98
CA ASP A 147 14.43 -6.75 -11.26
C ASP A 147 15.72 -7.22 -11.93
N THR A 148 16.84 -6.57 -11.66
CA THR A 148 18.19 -7.05 -11.94
C THR A 148 18.97 -7.16 -10.65
N ILE A 149 19.55 -8.32 -10.39
CA ILE A 149 20.33 -8.59 -9.17
C ILE A 149 21.80 -8.66 -9.52
N TYR A 150 22.59 -7.80 -8.88
CA TYR A 150 24.05 -7.86 -8.95
C TYR A 150 24.60 -8.69 -7.79
N ASP A 151 25.43 -9.69 -8.09
CA ASP A 151 26.18 -10.49 -7.14
C ASP A 151 27.67 -10.13 -7.20
N ARG A 152 28.22 -9.64 -6.09
CA ARG A 152 29.58 -9.13 -6.01
C ARG A 152 30.65 -10.25 -6.01
N PRO A 153 30.49 -11.38 -5.30
CA PRO A 153 31.48 -12.45 -5.28
C PRO A 153 31.72 -13.09 -6.66
N SER A 154 30.65 -13.38 -7.40
CA SER A 154 30.75 -13.89 -8.77
C SER A 154 30.98 -12.77 -9.80
N ASN A 155 30.72 -11.51 -9.41
CA ASN A 155 30.73 -10.34 -10.27
C ASN A 155 29.80 -10.49 -11.48
N THR A 156 28.59 -11.00 -11.23
CA THR A 156 27.57 -11.23 -12.26
C THR A 156 26.30 -10.42 -11.99
N THR A 157 25.55 -10.14 -13.05
CA THR A 157 24.20 -9.57 -12.97
C THR A 157 23.20 -10.58 -13.51
N THR A 158 22.17 -10.89 -12.74
CA THR A 158 21.09 -11.78 -13.14
C THR A 158 19.80 -10.98 -13.27
N GLU A 159 19.20 -11.02 -14.45
CA GLU A 159 17.88 -10.43 -14.66
C GLU A 159 16.77 -11.37 -14.19
N ILE A 160 15.76 -10.79 -13.55
CA ILE A 160 14.58 -11.47 -13.03
C ILE A 160 13.41 -11.08 -13.92
N TRP A 161 12.89 -12.07 -14.63
CA TRP A 161 11.79 -11.91 -15.58
C TRP A 161 10.56 -12.68 -15.10
N THR A 162 9.36 -12.20 -15.41
CA THR A 162 8.15 -13.03 -15.30
C THR A 162 8.24 -14.22 -16.25
N LEU A 163 7.64 -15.33 -15.83
CA LEU A 163 7.56 -16.55 -16.62
C LEU A 163 6.59 -16.34 -17.79
N PRO A 164 6.91 -16.85 -19.00
CA PRO A 164 5.99 -16.78 -20.14
C PRO A 164 4.72 -17.61 -19.90
N GLN A 165 4.85 -18.72 -19.15
CA GLN A 165 3.75 -19.58 -18.76
C GLN A 165 3.87 -19.94 -17.28
N VAL A 166 2.72 -20.08 -16.62
CA VAL A 166 2.62 -20.55 -15.24
C VAL A 166 1.90 -21.90 -15.23
N LEU A 167 2.14 -22.69 -14.18
CA LEU A 167 1.37 -23.92 -13.97
C LEU A 167 -0.02 -23.57 -13.42
N GLY A 168 -1.09 -23.88 -14.14
CA GLY A 168 -2.44 -23.43 -13.78
C GLY A 168 -2.73 -22.04 -14.35
N GLU A 169 -3.40 -21.18 -13.57
CA GLU A 169 -3.93 -19.89 -14.06
C GLU A 169 -3.32 -18.71 -13.31
N ARG A 170 -3.19 -17.56 -14.00
CA ARG A 170 -2.78 -16.29 -13.39
C ARG A 170 -3.97 -15.64 -12.67
N TYR A 171 -3.72 -14.92 -11.58
CA TYR A 171 -4.75 -14.19 -10.85
C TYR A 171 -5.24 -13.00 -11.69
N SER A 172 -6.56 -12.91 -11.90
CA SER A 172 -7.17 -11.93 -12.82
C SER A 172 -6.71 -10.51 -12.56
N ALA A 173 -6.54 -9.71 -13.62
CA ALA A 173 -6.21 -8.29 -13.54
C ALA A 173 -7.28 -7.48 -12.80
N ASP A 174 -8.53 -7.92 -12.87
CA ASP A 174 -9.69 -7.22 -12.29
C ASP A 174 -9.85 -7.50 -10.80
N LYS A 175 -9.08 -8.44 -10.25
CA LYS A 175 -9.15 -8.81 -8.83
C LYS A 175 -8.05 -8.10 -8.07
N ASP A 176 -8.46 -7.36 -7.04
CA ASP A 176 -7.55 -6.62 -6.19
C ASP A 176 -6.58 -7.52 -5.44
N VAL A 177 -5.36 -7.02 -5.25
CA VAL A 177 -4.33 -7.67 -4.45
C VAL A 177 -3.84 -6.69 -3.40
N VAL A 178 -3.80 -7.13 -2.15
CA VAL A 178 -3.20 -6.39 -1.03
C VAL A 178 -2.04 -7.20 -0.48
N VAL A 179 -0.91 -6.55 -0.22
CA VAL A 179 0.26 -7.18 0.41
C VAL A 179 0.39 -6.65 1.82
N LEU A 180 0.44 -7.54 2.81
CA LEU A 180 0.66 -7.16 4.21
C LEU A 180 2.15 -7.20 4.55
N THR A 181 2.63 -6.16 5.22
CA THR A 181 4.05 -5.99 5.59
C THR A 181 4.22 -5.60 7.06
N SER A 182 5.35 -5.98 7.65
CA SER A 182 5.75 -5.56 9.01
C SER A 182 7.23 -5.17 9.02
N GLY A 183 7.72 -4.63 10.14
CA GLY A 183 9.15 -4.42 10.36
C GLY A 183 10.02 -5.70 10.35
N ARG A 184 9.41 -6.88 10.30
CA ARG A 184 10.10 -8.18 10.12
C ARG A 184 10.08 -8.70 8.69
N THR A 185 9.35 -8.06 7.78
CA THR A 185 9.38 -8.44 6.36
C THR A 185 10.76 -8.10 5.81
N GLY A 186 11.50 -9.11 5.36
CA GLY A 186 12.92 -9.02 5.07
C GLY A 186 13.34 -9.68 3.76
N GLY A 187 14.34 -9.11 3.08
CA GLY A 187 15.03 -9.69 1.93
C GLY A 187 14.11 -9.93 0.73
N VAL A 188 14.00 -11.18 0.29
CA VAL A 188 13.21 -11.56 -0.90
C VAL A 188 11.73 -11.13 -0.79
N ALA A 189 11.16 -11.12 0.42
CA ALA A 189 9.80 -10.66 0.64
C ALA A 189 9.63 -9.16 0.42
N GLU A 190 10.65 -8.36 0.77
CA GLU A 190 10.68 -6.93 0.49
C GLU A 190 10.71 -6.68 -1.01
N ASP A 191 11.53 -7.45 -1.75
CA ASP A 191 11.61 -7.33 -3.20
C ASP A 191 10.28 -7.63 -3.89
N ILE A 192 9.59 -8.70 -3.48
CA ILE A 192 8.25 -9.02 -3.99
C ILE A 192 7.25 -7.89 -3.69
N ALA A 193 7.23 -7.38 -2.45
CA ALA A 193 6.35 -6.27 -2.08
C ALA A 193 6.67 -5.00 -2.89
N TYR A 194 7.95 -4.71 -3.09
CA TYR A 194 8.42 -3.58 -3.88
C TYR A 194 8.01 -3.71 -5.35
N ILE A 195 8.28 -4.85 -5.98
CA ILE A 195 7.94 -5.14 -7.37
C ILE A 195 6.42 -5.00 -7.60
N LEU A 196 5.60 -5.65 -6.76
CA LEU A 196 4.14 -5.59 -6.89
C LEU A 196 3.59 -4.16 -6.69
N LYS A 197 4.21 -3.38 -5.81
CA LYS A 197 3.90 -1.96 -5.62
C LYS A 197 4.26 -1.14 -6.85
N GLN A 198 5.48 -1.28 -7.39
CA GLN A 198 5.93 -0.53 -8.57
C GLN A 198 5.11 -0.86 -9.82
N MET A 199 4.69 -2.12 -9.96
CA MET A 199 3.81 -2.58 -11.03
C MET A 199 2.35 -2.09 -10.87
N ARG A 200 2.01 -1.39 -9.78
CA ARG A 200 0.64 -1.05 -9.39
C ARG A 200 -0.29 -2.28 -9.36
N ARG A 201 0.28 -3.46 -9.09
CA ARG A 201 -0.49 -4.70 -9.02
C ARG A 201 -1.08 -4.92 -7.64
N ALA A 202 -0.40 -4.43 -6.60
CA ALA A 202 -0.86 -4.58 -5.23
C ALA A 202 -0.75 -3.29 -4.43
N ILE A 203 -1.66 -3.15 -3.46
CA ILE A 203 -1.62 -2.12 -2.43
C ILE A 203 -0.84 -2.70 -1.25
N VAL A 204 0.25 -2.05 -0.84
CA VAL A 204 1.04 -2.49 0.32
C VAL A 204 0.49 -1.85 1.59
N VAL A 205 0.12 -2.67 2.58
CA VAL A 205 -0.52 -2.23 3.83
C VAL A 205 0.25 -2.77 5.01
N GLY A 206 0.48 -1.95 6.03
CA GLY A 206 1.17 -2.34 7.26
C GLY A 206 2.30 -1.39 7.60
N GLU A 207 3.42 -1.94 8.06
CA GLU A 207 4.57 -1.16 8.48
C GLU A 207 5.63 -1.06 7.38
N ARG A 208 6.57 -0.14 7.55
CA ARG A 208 7.80 -0.13 6.78
C ARG A 208 8.57 -1.43 7.04
N THR A 209 9.06 -2.07 5.98
CA THR A 209 9.82 -3.33 6.08
C THR A 209 11.23 -3.12 6.64
N GLU A 210 11.95 -4.22 6.88
CA GLU A 210 13.25 -4.22 7.58
C GLU A 210 14.31 -3.33 6.90
N GLY A 211 14.34 -3.29 5.57
CA GLY A 211 15.41 -2.67 4.80
C GLY A 211 16.66 -3.53 4.77
N GLY A 212 16.49 -4.84 4.61
CA GLY A 212 17.57 -5.82 4.64
C GLY A 212 18.44 -5.83 3.38
N ALA A 213 18.94 -7.02 3.05
CA ALA A 213 19.63 -7.33 1.80
C ALA A 213 19.12 -8.66 1.25
N LEU A 214 19.29 -8.87 -0.06
CA LEU A 214 18.95 -10.15 -0.69
C LEU A 214 19.86 -11.29 -0.23
N ASP A 215 21.15 -11.01 -0.01
CA ASP A 215 22.13 -11.96 0.52
C ASP A 215 23.16 -11.25 1.41
N LEU A 216 23.30 -11.75 2.64
CA LEU A 216 24.31 -11.34 3.61
C LEU A 216 25.29 -12.49 3.81
N GLN A 217 26.57 -12.26 3.55
CA GLN A 217 27.61 -13.23 3.87
C GLN A 217 28.37 -12.82 5.11
N LYS A 218 28.64 -13.81 5.96
CA LYS A 218 29.47 -13.67 7.15
C LYS A 218 30.83 -14.29 6.88
N LEU A 219 31.82 -13.44 6.65
CA LEU A 219 33.16 -13.81 6.22
C LEU A 219 34.12 -13.77 7.41
N ARG A 220 34.85 -14.86 7.65
CA ARG A 220 35.91 -14.87 8.68
C ARG A 220 37.09 -14.02 8.24
N ILE A 221 37.60 -13.17 9.13
CA ILE A 221 38.76 -12.31 8.85
C ILE A 221 40.04 -13.09 9.13
N GLY A 222 40.63 -13.65 8.07
CA GLY A 222 41.86 -14.44 8.15
C GLY A 222 41.72 -15.63 9.10
N GLN A 223 42.73 -15.84 9.95
CA GLN A 223 42.72 -16.90 10.98
C GLN A 223 42.16 -16.43 12.33
N SER A 224 41.62 -15.20 12.41
CA SER A 224 41.11 -14.62 13.65
C SER A 224 39.69 -15.06 13.97
N ASN A 225 39.24 -14.79 15.20
CA ASN A 225 37.86 -14.97 15.61
C ASN A 225 36.96 -13.77 15.24
N PHE A 226 37.41 -12.86 14.38
CA PHE A 226 36.59 -11.79 13.86
C PHE A 226 35.88 -12.21 12.57
N PHE A 227 34.65 -11.75 12.40
CA PHE A 227 33.86 -11.92 11.20
C PHE A 227 33.37 -10.58 10.67
N LEU A 228 33.26 -10.47 9.35
CA LEU A 228 32.62 -9.38 8.64
C LEU A 228 31.30 -9.90 8.04
N THR A 229 30.17 -9.40 8.52
CA THR A 229 28.89 -9.54 7.84
C THR A 229 28.78 -8.43 6.80
N VAL A 230 28.56 -8.80 5.55
CA VAL A 230 28.53 -7.88 4.40
C VAL A 230 27.44 -8.27 3.41
N PRO A 231 26.64 -7.32 2.91
CA PRO A 231 25.76 -7.57 1.77
C PRO A 231 26.60 -7.83 0.53
N VAL A 232 26.36 -8.99 -0.09
CA VAL A 232 27.12 -9.44 -1.26
C VAL A 232 26.32 -9.36 -2.55
N SER A 233 25.00 -9.23 -2.43
CA SER A 233 24.12 -8.99 -3.57
C SER A 233 23.30 -7.73 -3.36
N ARG A 234 22.85 -7.14 -4.47
CA ARG A 234 21.92 -6.01 -4.46
C ARG A 234 20.92 -6.09 -5.61
N SER A 235 19.67 -5.76 -5.32
CA SER A 235 18.66 -5.39 -6.32
C SER A 235 19.04 -4.06 -6.98
N LEU A 236 18.82 -3.93 -8.28
CA LEU A 236 19.10 -2.73 -9.09
C LEU A 236 17.82 -2.13 -9.70
N GLY A 237 16.67 -2.79 -9.50
CA GLY A 237 15.44 -2.52 -10.20
C GLY A 237 15.46 -2.96 -11.67
N PRO A 238 14.31 -2.86 -12.36
CA PRO A 238 14.14 -3.37 -13.73
C PRO A 238 14.89 -2.58 -14.81
N LEU A 239 15.42 -1.39 -14.49
CA LEU A 239 16.22 -0.61 -15.44
C LEU A 239 17.73 -0.75 -15.19
N GLY A 240 18.14 -1.53 -14.18
CA GLY A 240 19.55 -1.79 -13.85
C GLY A 240 20.37 -0.57 -13.40
N GLY A 241 19.78 0.63 -13.37
CA GLY A 241 20.44 1.91 -13.09
C GLY A 241 19.88 2.71 -11.90
N GLY A 242 18.99 2.12 -11.10
CA GLY A 242 18.27 2.84 -10.04
C GLY A 242 19.14 3.14 -8.81
N SER A 243 19.18 4.40 -8.39
CA SER A 243 19.71 4.84 -7.08
C SER A 243 18.71 4.67 -5.92
N GLN A 244 17.46 4.31 -6.23
CA GLN A 244 16.38 4.10 -5.26
C GLN A 244 15.94 2.64 -5.33
N THR A 245 16.42 1.86 -4.38
CA THR A 245 15.98 0.47 -4.15
C THR A 245 15.39 0.38 -2.74
N TRP A 246 14.64 -0.70 -2.49
CA TRP A 246 14.10 -0.97 -1.16
C TRP A 246 15.20 -1.35 -0.16
N GLU A 247 16.38 -1.77 -0.61
CA GLU A 247 17.46 -2.17 0.29
C GLU A 247 17.96 -1.04 1.19
N GLY A 248 18.29 -1.37 2.43
CA GLY A 248 18.74 -0.42 3.46
C GLY A 248 17.62 0.48 4.02
N SER A 249 16.62 0.82 3.20
CA SER A 249 15.50 1.67 3.61
C SER A 249 14.23 0.88 3.92
N GLY A 250 14.01 -0.28 3.32
CA GLY A 250 12.76 -1.01 3.37
C GLY A 250 11.70 -0.41 2.44
N VAL A 251 10.70 -1.22 2.11
CA VAL A 251 9.51 -0.83 1.38
C VAL A 251 8.62 0.00 2.29
N LEU A 252 8.41 1.26 1.92
CA LEU A 252 7.37 2.08 2.55
C LEU A 252 5.99 1.56 2.11
N PRO A 253 5.04 1.29 3.01
CA PRO A 253 3.70 0.85 2.64
C PRO A 253 2.94 1.96 1.88
N CYS A 254 1.94 1.58 1.09
CA CYS A 254 0.97 2.52 0.54
C CYS A 254 0.06 3.07 1.64
N VAL A 255 -0.30 2.22 2.60
CA VAL A 255 -1.11 2.58 3.77
C VAL A 255 -0.36 2.14 5.04
N GLY A 256 0.17 3.12 5.76
CA GLY A 256 0.86 2.89 7.03
C GLY A 256 -0.11 2.54 8.16
N THR A 257 0.10 1.40 8.81
CA THR A 257 -0.68 0.95 9.98
C THR A 257 0.12 -0.10 10.76
N PRO A 258 -0.08 -0.27 12.08
CA PRO A 258 0.57 -1.35 12.83
C PRO A 258 0.34 -2.72 12.18
N ALA A 259 1.35 -3.60 12.20
CA ALA A 259 1.30 -4.89 11.51
C ALA A 259 0.11 -5.77 11.97
N GLU A 260 -0.30 -5.64 13.23
CA GLU A 260 -1.45 -6.35 13.81
C GLU A 260 -2.78 -5.90 13.17
N GLN A 261 -2.90 -4.62 12.80
CA GLN A 261 -4.10 -4.01 12.21
C GLN A 261 -4.10 -4.07 10.68
N ALA A 262 -2.99 -4.48 10.06
CA ALA A 262 -2.83 -4.47 8.61
C ALA A 262 -3.89 -5.32 7.87
N LEU A 263 -4.27 -6.47 8.41
CA LEU A 263 -5.30 -7.32 7.81
C LEU A 263 -6.68 -6.67 7.85
N GLU A 264 -7.07 -6.09 8.99
CA GLU A 264 -8.34 -5.38 9.12
C GLU A 264 -8.41 -4.21 8.14
N LYS A 265 -7.33 -3.41 8.06
CA LYS A 265 -7.24 -2.30 7.12
C LYS A 265 -7.31 -2.76 5.66
N ALA A 266 -6.66 -3.88 5.34
CA ALA A 266 -6.73 -4.48 4.00
C ALA A 266 -8.16 -4.91 3.64
N LEU A 267 -8.87 -5.57 4.56
CA LEU A 267 -10.25 -5.97 4.32
C LEU A 267 -11.16 -4.76 4.11
N ALA A 268 -11.01 -3.69 4.91
CA ALA A 268 -11.77 -2.46 4.71
C ALA A 268 -11.53 -1.82 3.33
N ILE A 269 -10.26 -1.79 2.87
CA ILE A 269 -9.91 -1.34 1.52
C ILE A 269 -10.62 -2.19 0.46
N LEU A 270 -10.57 -3.52 0.59
CA LEU A 270 -11.18 -4.44 -0.37
C LEU A 270 -12.71 -4.31 -0.39
N THR A 271 -13.35 -4.16 0.77
CA THR A 271 -14.79 -3.89 0.86
C THR A 271 -15.17 -2.62 0.11
N LEU A 272 -14.45 -1.52 0.36
CA LEU A 272 -14.66 -0.26 -0.36
C LEU A 272 -14.54 -0.45 -1.87
N ARG A 273 -13.43 -1.07 -2.30
CA ARG A 273 -13.13 -1.27 -3.72
C ARG A 273 -14.16 -2.15 -4.43
N SER A 274 -14.66 -3.19 -3.76
CA SER A 274 -15.73 -4.02 -4.29
C SER A 274 -17.04 -3.25 -4.53
N ALA A 275 -17.30 -2.20 -3.72
CA ALA A 275 -18.50 -1.38 -3.84
C ALA A 275 -18.35 -0.25 -4.88
N LEU A 276 -17.13 0.13 -5.26
CA LEU A 276 -16.85 1.28 -6.15
C LEU A 276 -17.63 1.23 -7.47
N PRO A 277 -17.67 0.13 -8.24
CA PRO A 277 -18.39 0.13 -9.51
C PRO A 277 -19.88 0.46 -9.34
N GLY A 278 -20.50 -0.02 -8.26
CA GLY A 278 -21.89 0.27 -7.94
C GLY A 278 -22.10 1.73 -7.50
N VAL A 279 -21.16 2.30 -6.75
CA VAL A 279 -21.19 3.72 -6.35
C VAL A 279 -21.05 4.63 -7.57
N VAL A 280 -20.06 4.37 -8.43
CA VAL A 280 -19.81 5.16 -9.65
C VAL A 280 -21.01 5.10 -10.58
N ARG A 281 -21.60 3.92 -10.80
CA ARG A 281 -22.81 3.79 -11.64
C ARG A 281 -23.98 4.62 -11.10
N ARG A 282 -24.27 4.54 -9.79
CA ARG A 282 -25.35 5.33 -9.18
C ARG A 282 -25.08 6.83 -9.25
N LEU A 283 -23.82 7.24 -9.12
CA LEU A 283 -23.43 8.64 -9.27
C LEU A 283 -23.64 9.12 -10.72
N GLN A 284 -23.28 8.31 -11.71
CA GLN A 284 -23.52 8.60 -13.12
C GLN A 284 -25.02 8.76 -13.42
N GLU A 285 -25.86 7.86 -12.89
CA GLU A 285 -27.33 7.94 -13.01
C GLU A 285 -27.86 9.23 -12.35
N ALA A 286 -27.43 9.54 -11.14
CA ALA A 286 -27.84 10.77 -10.44
C ALA A 286 -27.46 12.05 -11.19
N LEU A 287 -26.26 12.07 -11.81
CA LEU A 287 -25.83 13.20 -12.64
C LEU A 287 -26.67 13.34 -13.91
N GLN A 288 -27.12 12.25 -14.51
CA GLN A 288 -27.99 12.28 -15.68
C GLN A 288 -29.40 12.77 -15.33
N ASP A 289 -29.94 12.31 -14.21
CA ASP A 289 -31.34 12.54 -13.85
C ASP A 289 -31.57 13.90 -13.19
N TYR A 290 -30.61 14.40 -12.40
CA TYR A 290 -30.82 15.55 -11.51
C TYR A 290 -29.91 16.75 -11.76
N TYR A 291 -28.78 16.60 -12.47
CA TYR A 291 -27.85 17.71 -12.63
C TYR A 291 -28.36 18.74 -13.66
N THR A 292 -28.47 19.99 -13.24
CA THR A 292 -29.14 21.05 -14.02
C THR A 292 -28.28 21.61 -15.16
N LEU A 293 -26.95 21.53 -15.04
CA LEU A 293 -26.03 21.94 -16.11
C LEU A 293 -25.84 20.79 -17.10
N VAL A 294 -26.90 20.49 -17.87
CA VAL A 294 -27.00 19.31 -18.76
C VAL A 294 -25.85 19.22 -19.76
N ASP A 295 -25.38 20.36 -20.29
CA ASP A 295 -24.26 20.41 -21.25
C ASP A 295 -22.94 19.86 -20.69
N ARG A 296 -22.79 19.83 -19.35
CA ARG A 296 -21.60 19.30 -18.67
C ARG A 296 -21.70 17.80 -18.37
N VAL A 297 -22.90 17.22 -18.39
CA VAL A 297 -23.14 15.82 -18.02
C VAL A 297 -22.30 14.84 -18.85
N PRO A 298 -22.22 14.93 -20.20
CA PRO A 298 -21.41 14.00 -20.99
C PRO A 298 -19.92 13.98 -20.58
N ALA A 299 -19.37 15.15 -20.26
CA ALA A 299 -17.98 15.27 -19.82
C ALA A 299 -17.76 14.64 -18.43
N LEU A 300 -18.70 14.85 -17.50
CA LEU A 300 -18.66 14.24 -16.16
C LEU A 300 -18.74 12.71 -16.23
N LEU A 301 -19.63 12.17 -17.05
CA LEU A 301 -19.77 10.73 -17.24
C LEU A 301 -18.50 10.11 -17.82
N HIS A 302 -17.91 10.77 -18.83
CA HIS A 302 -16.65 10.33 -19.42
C HIS A 302 -15.50 10.37 -18.40
N HIS A 303 -15.44 11.42 -17.57
CA HIS A 303 -14.46 11.52 -16.50
C HIS A 303 -14.59 10.38 -15.49
N LEU A 304 -15.81 10.13 -14.98
CA LEU A 304 -16.07 9.03 -14.04
C LEU A 304 -15.71 7.65 -14.60
N ALA A 305 -15.90 7.45 -15.91
CA ALA A 305 -15.56 6.19 -16.59
C ALA A 305 -14.06 6.02 -16.84
N SER A 306 -13.28 7.11 -16.93
CA SER A 306 -11.85 7.10 -17.22
C SER A 306 -10.96 7.30 -15.98
N MET A 307 -11.58 7.57 -14.83
CA MET A 307 -10.88 7.80 -13.57
C MET A 307 -10.13 6.55 -13.09
N ASP A 308 -8.88 6.74 -12.64
CA ASP A 308 -8.06 5.67 -12.08
C ASP A 308 -8.40 5.43 -10.60
N TYR A 309 -9.28 4.45 -10.35
CA TYR A 309 -9.66 4.04 -9.02
C TYR A 309 -8.63 3.12 -8.33
N THR A 310 -7.52 2.74 -8.98
CA THR A 310 -6.54 1.80 -8.39
C THR A 310 -5.83 2.39 -7.17
N SER A 311 -5.78 3.71 -7.05
CA SER A 311 -5.16 4.44 -5.93
C SER A 311 -6.08 4.64 -4.72
N VAL A 312 -7.37 4.33 -4.82
CA VAL A 312 -8.35 4.54 -3.75
C VAL A 312 -8.15 3.51 -2.65
N VAL A 313 -7.80 3.99 -1.44
CA VAL A 313 -7.54 3.18 -0.23
C VAL A 313 -8.40 3.58 0.98
N SER A 314 -9.23 4.62 0.85
CA SER A 314 -10.19 5.01 1.87
C SER A 314 -11.38 5.75 1.27
N GLU A 315 -12.48 5.85 2.04
CA GLU A 315 -13.64 6.63 1.65
C GLU A 315 -13.31 8.12 1.50
N GLU A 316 -12.42 8.64 2.36
CA GLU A 316 -11.94 10.03 2.29
C GLU A 316 -11.18 10.28 0.99
N ASP A 317 -10.28 9.37 0.61
CA ASP A 317 -9.55 9.46 -0.67
C ASP A 317 -10.50 9.43 -1.86
N LEU A 318 -11.52 8.57 -1.82
CA LEU A 318 -12.53 8.46 -2.86
C LEU A 318 -13.30 9.78 -2.98
N VAL A 319 -13.84 10.29 -1.87
CA VAL A 319 -14.62 11.54 -1.83
C VAL A 319 -13.78 12.70 -2.32
N THR A 320 -12.54 12.82 -1.85
CA THR A 320 -11.60 13.86 -2.27
C THR A 320 -11.34 13.80 -3.77
N SER A 321 -11.05 12.61 -4.29
CA SER A 321 -10.74 12.41 -5.71
C SER A 321 -11.96 12.67 -6.60
N LEU A 322 -13.15 12.20 -6.20
CA LEU A 322 -14.40 12.46 -6.90
C LEU A 322 -14.73 13.96 -6.92
N ASN A 323 -14.64 14.64 -5.78
CA ASN A 323 -14.92 16.08 -5.70
C ASN A 323 -13.96 16.89 -6.56
N ALA A 324 -12.66 16.61 -6.48
CA ALA A 324 -11.66 17.28 -7.30
C ALA A 324 -11.94 17.11 -8.81
N GLY A 325 -12.25 15.89 -9.24
CA GLY A 325 -12.56 15.58 -10.63
C GLY A 325 -13.86 16.20 -11.13
N LEU A 326 -14.95 16.03 -10.38
CA LEU A 326 -16.27 16.53 -10.75
C LEU A 326 -16.29 18.07 -10.82
N GLN A 327 -15.67 18.75 -9.85
CA GLN A 327 -15.63 20.22 -9.82
C GLN A 327 -14.77 20.77 -10.95
N ALA A 328 -13.62 20.15 -11.23
CA ALA A 328 -12.76 20.57 -12.33
C ALA A 328 -13.45 20.44 -13.70
N VAL A 329 -14.21 19.37 -13.93
CA VAL A 329 -14.90 19.11 -15.20
C VAL A 329 -16.18 19.93 -15.36
N SER A 330 -16.93 20.11 -14.27
CA SER A 330 -18.20 20.86 -14.32
C SER A 330 -18.02 22.37 -14.25
N GLU A 331 -16.89 22.84 -13.70
CA GLU A 331 -16.69 24.23 -13.26
C GLU A 331 -17.75 24.68 -12.22
N ASP A 332 -18.42 23.73 -11.54
CA ASP A 332 -19.41 24.00 -10.50
C ASP A 332 -18.87 23.58 -9.12
N PRO A 333 -18.47 24.56 -8.26
CA PRO A 333 -17.95 24.27 -6.93
C PRO A 333 -19.01 23.69 -5.97
N ARG A 334 -20.30 23.77 -6.35
CA ARG A 334 -21.42 23.27 -5.53
C ARG A 334 -21.67 21.78 -5.75
N LEU A 335 -21.15 21.19 -6.83
CA LEU A 335 -21.25 19.76 -7.08
C LEU A 335 -20.32 19.01 -6.12
N LEU A 336 -20.92 18.29 -5.17
CA LEU A 336 -20.23 17.65 -4.06
C LEU A 336 -20.75 16.24 -3.80
N VAL A 337 -19.81 15.32 -3.60
CA VAL A 337 -20.01 13.99 -3.05
C VAL A 337 -19.56 14.02 -1.59
N ARG A 338 -20.32 13.38 -0.70
CA ARG A 338 -20.00 13.23 0.72
C ARG A 338 -20.19 11.78 1.14
N ALA A 339 -19.26 11.27 1.94
CA ALA A 339 -19.49 10.03 2.68
C ALA A 339 -20.43 10.34 3.86
N VAL A 340 -21.48 9.54 4.02
CA VAL A 340 -22.35 9.62 5.20
C VAL A 340 -21.76 8.68 6.23
N GLY A 341 -21.13 9.23 7.28
CA GLY A 341 -20.64 8.42 8.39
C GLY A 341 -21.77 7.66 9.10
N PRO A 342 -21.46 6.65 9.94
CA PRO A 342 -22.47 6.08 10.82
C PRO A 342 -23.08 7.24 11.62
N LYS A 343 -24.41 7.35 11.60
CA LYS A 343 -25.17 8.40 12.29
C LYS A 343 -24.69 8.52 13.74
N GLU A 344 -23.75 9.41 14.01
CA GLU A 344 -23.68 10.09 15.28
C GLU A 344 -24.93 10.96 15.31
N THR A 345 -25.80 10.65 16.25
CA THR A 345 -26.89 11.55 16.62
C THR A 345 -26.24 12.90 16.93
N PRO A 346 -26.62 14.00 16.25
CA PRO A 346 -25.94 15.27 16.43
C PRO A 346 -26.13 15.69 17.89
N SER A 347 -25.04 15.66 18.65
CA SER A 347 -25.03 16.09 20.05
C SER A 347 -24.53 17.54 20.10
N GLY A 348 -25.47 18.47 19.90
CA GLY A 348 -25.46 19.82 20.46
C GLY A 348 -25.04 21.00 19.55
N PRO A 349 -25.44 22.22 19.95
CA PRO A 349 -26.83 22.60 20.12
C PRO A 349 -27.50 22.67 18.74
N GLU A 350 -28.81 22.52 18.68
CA GLU A 350 -29.60 23.00 17.55
C GLU A 350 -29.14 24.43 17.24
N ALA A 351 -28.36 24.62 16.17
CA ALA A 351 -28.57 25.79 15.33
C ALA A 351 -30.03 25.60 14.92
N GLU A 352 -30.88 26.43 15.52
CA GLU A 352 -32.33 26.40 15.42
C GLU A 352 -32.72 25.68 14.15
N ALA A 353 -33.28 24.48 14.31
CA ALA A 353 -34.20 23.99 13.32
C ALA A 353 -35.26 25.09 13.25
N ASP A 354 -35.03 26.05 12.37
CA ASP A 354 -36.07 26.67 11.58
C ASP A 354 -36.63 25.46 10.82
N ASP A 355 -37.45 24.66 11.53
CA ASP A 355 -38.56 23.95 10.91
C ASP A 355 -39.04 24.92 9.84
N PRO A 356 -39.07 24.54 8.54
CA PRO A 356 -39.64 25.45 7.57
C PRO A 356 -40.99 25.82 8.16
N PRO A 357 -41.22 27.10 8.55
CA PRO A 357 -42.50 27.45 9.10
C PRO A 357 -43.44 27.00 8.01
N VAL A 358 -44.37 26.12 8.38
CA VAL A 358 -45.44 25.64 7.50
C VAL A 358 -45.74 26.81 6.60
N ALA A 359 -45.49 26.67 5.29
CA ALA A 359 -45.66 27.75 4.35
C ALA A 359 -47.13 28.14 4.42
N THR A 360 -47.45 29.07 5.32
CA THR A 360 -48.72 29.73 5.37
C THR A 360 -48.61 30.67 4.18
N SER A 361 -49.05 30.19 3.02
CA SER A 361 -49.23 30.93 1.77
C SER A 361 -50.25 32.08 1.91
N GLU A 362 -50.49 32.57 3.13
CA GLU A 362 -51.42 33.64 3.42
C GLU A 362 -50.65 34.80 4.07
N VAL A 363 -50.69 35.96 3.42
CA VAL A 363 -50.22 37.22 3.98
C VAL A 363 -50.96 37.46 5.30
N PRO A 364 -50.25 37.67 6.44
CA PRO A 364 -50.89 37.96 7.71
C PRO A 364 -51.89 39.11 7.57
N SER A 365 -53.08 38.96 8.16
CA SER A 365 -54.14 39.96 8.03
C SER A 365 -53.90 41.19 8.92
N ASP A 366 -53.15 41.00 10.00
CA ASP A 366 -52.73 42.03 10.93
C ASP A 366 -51.42 42.71 10.51
N GLU A 367 -51.28 43.97 10.89
CA GLU A 367 -50.17 44.85 10.49
C GLU A 367 -48.84 44.41 11.10
N ALA A 368 -48.86 43.93 12.35
CA ALA A 368 -47.67 43.42 13.03
C ALA A 368 -47.11 42.16 12.36
N GLY A 369 -47.98 41.26 11.90
CA GLY A 369 -47.58 40.08 11.14
C GLY A 369 -46.98 40.43 9.77
N ARG A 370 -47.45 41.50 9.11
CA ARG A 370 -46.88 41.97 7.84
C ARG A 370 -45.52 42.64 8.02
N GLU A 371 -45.35 43.43 9.07
CA GLU A 371 -44.05 44.02 9.41
C GLU A 371 -43.03 42.94 9.76
N ALA A 372 -43.40 41.96 10.58
CA ALA A 372 -42.54 40.81 10.89
C ALA A 372 -42.17 40.00 9.64
N LEU A 373 -43.11 39.82 8.71
CA LEU A 373 -42.85 39.17 7.43
C LEU A 373 -41.85 39.98 6.58
N VAL A 374 -42.03 41.29 6.45
CA VAL A 374 -41.11 42.17 5.71
C VAL A 374 -39.70 42.12 6.30
N ASP A 375 -39.57 42.27 7.63
CA ASP A 375 -38.29 42.24 8.33
C ASP A 375 -37.57 40.89 8.20
N SER A 376 -38.32 39.80 8.01
CA SER A 376 -37.78 38.46 7.75
C SER A 376 -37.33 38.23 6.30
N VAL A 377 -37.89 38.97 5.33
CA VAL A 377 -37.67 38.75 3.90
C VAL A 377 -36.60 39.70 3.34
N PHE A 378 -36.58 40.96 3.76
CA PHE A 378 -35.55 41.90 3.33
C PHE A 378 -35.26 43.00 4.36
N GLN A 379 -33.99 43.41 4.46
CA GLN A 379 -33.53 44.51 5.29
C GLN A 379 -33.29 45.76 4.44
N VAL A 380 -33.76 46.91 4.91
CA VAL A 380 -33.55 48.21 4.25
C VAL A 380 -32.86 49.17 5.20
N SER A 381 -31.85 49.89 4.71
CA SER A 381 -31.27 51.03 5.43
C SER A 381 -30.83 52.13 4.48
N VAL A 382 -30.74 53.36 4.97
CA VAL A 382 -30.19 54.49 4.22
C VAL A 382 -28.83 54.82 4.79
N LEU A 383 -27.79 54.62 3.99
CA LEU A 383 -26.40 54.86 4.36
C LEU A 383 -26.03 56.35 4.18
N PRO A 384 -24.96 56.83 4.84
CA PRO A 384 -24.46 58.20 4.67
C PRO A 384 -24.26 58.55 3.19
N GLY A 385 -24.65 59.77 2.81
CA GLY A 385 -24.61 60.22 1.40
C GLY A 385 -25.88 59.90 0.60
N ASN A 386 -27.00 59.60 1.27
CA ASN A 386 -28.30 59.34 0.64
C ASN A 386 -28.29 58.11 -0.28
N VAL A 387 -27.59 57.04 0.14
CA VAL A 387 -27.49 55.78 -0.60
C VAL A 387 -28.39 54.74 0.06
N GLY A 388 -29.34 54.19 -0.70
CA GLY A 388 -30.19 53.09 -0.23
C GLY A 388 -29.45 51.75 -0.24
N TYR A 389 -29.57 51.00 0.85
CA TYR A 389 -29.13 49.62 0.97
C TYR A 389 -30.35 48.72 1.14
N MET A 390 -30.43 47.67 0.33
CA MET A 390 -31.48 46.66 0.40
C MET A 390 -30.84 45.27 0.30
N ARG A 391 -31.11 44.41 1.28
CA ARG A 391 -30.65 43.01 1.32
C ARG A 391 -31.85 42.09 1.37
N PHE A 392 -31.89 41.08 0.50
CA PHE A 392 -32.90 40.02 0.54
C PHE A 392 -32.32 38.82 1.28
N ASP A 393 -32.97 38.41 2.36
CA ASP A 393 -32.57 37.24 3.16
C ASP A 393 -33.34 35.99 2.73
N ARG A 394 -34.57 36.17 2.23
CA ARG A 394 -35.38 35.14 1.56
C ARG A 394 -36.21 35.78 0.45
N PHE A 395 -36.71 34.98 -0.49
CA PHE A 395 -37.73 35.42 -1.43
C PHE A 395 -39.06 34.78 -1.03
N ALA A 396 -40.09 35.59 -0.84
CA ALA A 396 -41.44 35.08 -0.60
C ALA A 396 -41.93 34.32 -1.84
N ASP A 397 -42.79 33.31 -1.61
CA ASP A 397 -43.43 32.57 -2.68
C ASP A 397 -44.26 33.52 -3.58
N ALA A 398 -44.35 33.22 -4.88
CA ALA A 398 -45.08 34.05 -5.84
C ALA A 398 -46.55 34.24 -5.46
N SER A 399 -47.14 33.30 -4.71
CA SER A 399 -48.50 33.41 -4.16
C SER A 399 -48.71 34.56 -3.16
N VAL A 400 -47.63 35.12 -2.60
CA VAL A 400 -47.66 36.21 -1.61
C VAL A 400 -47.68 37.59 -2.28
N LEU A 401 -47.34 37.69 -3.57
CA LEU A 401 -47.14 38.97 -4.27
C LEU A 401 -48.40 39.55 -4.94
N GLY A 402 -49.52 38.81 -4.95
CA GLY A 402 -50.81 39.27 -5.50
C GLY A 402 -50.90 39.19 -7.02
#